data_AF-A0A024FED2-F1
#
_entry.id   AF-A0A024FED2-F1
#
_cell.length_a   1.000
_cell.length_b   1.000
_cell.length_c   1.000
_cell.angle_alpha   90.00
_cell.angle_beta   90.00
_cell.angle_gamma   90.00
#
_symmetry.space_group_name_H-M   'P 1'
#
loop_
_entity.id
_entity.type
_entity.pdbx_description
1 polymer ?
#
loop_
_entity_poly.entity_id
_entity_poly.type
_entity_poly.pdbx_seq_one_letter_code
_entity_poly.pdbx_strand_id
1 'polypeptide(L)'
;MYLTFTSKNHKTVHFTKSLIKSEFITREAIPKQVLKVYANREKGGGVERDTAYAGEINYFKQGAYNQANAKSTKSETYNGDIAKQYANGSYAEVWFKKATLGASTAPHK
;
A
#
# COMPACT_ATOMS: atom_id res chain seq x y z
N MET A 1 -7.81 11.08 5.08
CA MET A 1 -7.99 10.11 3.98
C MET A 1 -9.17 9.22 4.28
N TYR A 2 -10.10 9.13 3.33
CA TYR A 2 -11.28 8.28 3.41
C TYR A 2 -11.18 7.24 2.30
N LEU A 3 -11.26 5.96 2.65
CA LEU A 3 -11.21 4.86 1.69
C LEU A 3 -12.54 4.11 1.71
N THR A 4 -13.02 3.77 0.51
CA THR A 4 -14.21 2.95 0.32
C THR A 4 -13.88 1.85 -0.66
N PHE A 5 -14.06 0.61 -0.23
CA PHE A 5 -13.88 -0.59 -1.06
C PHE A 5 -15.22 -1.29 -1.24
N THR A 6 -15.60 -1.51 -2.50
CA THR A 6 -16.86 -2.15 -2.89
C THR A 6 -16.58 -3.31 -3.84
N SER A 7 -17.28 -4.42 -3.66
CA SER A 7 -17.31 -5.53 -4.62
C SER A 7 -18.70 -6.17 -4.61
N LYS A 8 -19.18 -6.63 -5.77
CA LYS A 8 -20.51 -7.24 -5.90
C LYS A 8 -20.62 -8.44 -4.96
N ASN A 9 -21.71 -8.52 -4.20
CA ASN A 9 -21.97 -9.57 -3.20
C ASN A 9 -21.00 -9.59 -1.99
N HIS A 10 -20.18 -8.56 -1.81
CA HIS A 10 -19.36 -8.38 -0.62
C HIS A 10 -19.82 -7.14 0.16
N LYS A 11 -19.61 -7.17 1.47
CA LYS A 11 -19.84 -5.98 2.30
C LYS A 11 -18.92 -4.86 1.85
N THR A 12 -19.47 -3.66 1.72
CA THR A 12 -18.68 -2.44 1.55
C THR A 12 -17.87 -2.20 2.81
N VAL A 13 -16.58 -1.89 2.65
CA VAL A 13 -15.66 -1.61 3.78
C VAL A 13 -15.16 -0.18 3.67
N HIS A 14 -15.19 0.53 4.80
CA HIS A 14 -14.73 1.91 4.91
C HIS A 14 -13.55 2.02 5.87
N PHE A 15 -12.60 2.90 5.57
CA PHE A 15 -11.52 3.28 6.47
C PHE A 15 -11.38 4.80 6.51
N THR A 16 -11.08 5.31 7.71
CA THR A 16 -10.69 6.71 7.90
C THR A 16 -9.30 6.74 8.52
N LYS A 17 -8.41 7.54 7.95
CA LYS A 17 -7.06 7.75 8.46
C LYS A 17 -6.67 9.22 8.34
N SER A 18 -6.17 9.81 9.42
CA SER A 18 -5.53 11.13 9.34
C SER A 18 -4.17 11.02 8.62
N LEU A 19 -3.91 11.92 7.68
CA LEU A 19 -2.60 12.07 7.03
C LEU A 19 -1.83 13.30 7.55
N ILE A 20 -2.43 14.06 8.48
CA ILE A 20 -1.88 15.30 9.02
C ILE A 20 -1.68 15.25 10.54
N LYS A 21 -1.97 14.09 11.14
CA LYS A 21 -1.78 13.81 12.56
C LYS A 21 -1.52 12.33 12.72
N SER A 22 -0.36 11.99 13.25
CA SER A 22 0.07 10.60 13.43
C SER A 22 -0.58 9.97 14.66
N GLU A 23 -0.76 8.65 14.59
CA GLU A 23 -1.13 7.77 15.71
C GLU A 23 0.06 6.92 16.17
N PHE A 24 1.25 7.12 15.58
CA PHE A 24 2.43 6.26 15.72
C PHE A 24 3.65 7.05 16.21
N ILE A 25 3.41 8.06 17.06
CA ILE A 25 4.44 9.00 17.54
C ILE A 25 5.30 8.44 18.68
N THR A 26 4.87 7.34 19.31
CA THR A 26 5.63 6.65 20.36
C THR A 26 5.82 5.18 20.02
N ARG A 27 6.79 4.53 20.66
CA ARG A 27 7.08 3.11 20.44
C ARG A 27 5.94 2.22 20.92
N GLU A 28 5.25 2.62 21.98
CA GLU A 28 4.11 1.92 22.56
C GLU A 28 2.90 1.94 21.62
N ALA A 29 2.80 2.98 20.78
CA ALA A 29 1.74 3.12 19.80
C ALA A 29 1.98 2.28 18.52
N ILE A 30 3.17 1.70 18.35
CA ILE A 30 3.49 0.85 17.19
C ILE A 30 2.62 -0.43 17.27
N PRO A 31 1.85 -0.75 16.22
CA PRO A 31 1.00 -1.94 16.23
C PRO A 31 1.80 -3.24 16.39
N LYS A 32 1.27 -4.20 17.16
CA LYS A 32 1.86 -5.54 17.34
C LYS A 32 2.15 -6.25 16.01
N GLN A 33 1.34 -5.99 14.98
CA GLN A 33 1.56 -6.51 13.62
C GLN A 33 2.91 -6.05 13.06
N VAL A 34 3.27 -4.77 13.22
CA VAL A 34 4.53 -4.21 12.71
C VAL A 34 5.71 -4.87 13.44
N LEU A 35 5.63 -4.95 14.77
CA LEU A 35 6.67 -5.60 15.59
C LEU A 35 6.89 -7.06 15.16
N LYS A 36 5.81 -7.80 14.89
CA LYS A 36 5.88 -9.20 14.43
C LYS A 36 6.48 -9.31 13.03
N VAL A 37 6.02 -8.50 12.07
CA VAL A 37 6.45 -8.58 10.66
C VAL A 37 7.92 -8.19 10.51
N TYR A 38 8.39 -7.23 11.31
CA TYR A 38 9.74 -6.69 11.23
C TYR A 38 10.67 -7.21 12.33
N ALA A 39 10.28 -8.22 13.12
CA ALA A 39 11.11 -8.76 14.21
C ALA A 39 12.53 -9.17 13.76
N ASN A 40 12.66 -9.72 12.55
CA ASN A 40 13.94 -10.17 11.98
C ASN A 40 14.60 -9.12 11.07
N ARG A 41 14.14 -7.86 11.14
CA ARG A 41 14.65 -6.75 10.34
C ARG A 41 14.99 -5.60 11.27
N GLU A 42 16.02 -4.85 10.94
CA GLU A 42 16.40 -3.63 11.68
C GLU A 42 15.33 -2.51 11.59
N LYS A 43 14.23 -2.73 10.86
CA LYS A 43 13.24 -1.72 10.46
C LYS A 43 11.98 -1.64 11.35
N GLY A 44 12.03 -2.15 12.59
CA GLY A 44 10.85 -2.22 13.48
C GLY A 44 10.75 -1.16 14.59
N GLY A 45 11.72 -0.24 14.73
CA GLY A 45 11.84 0.63 15.92
C GLY A 45 11.60 2.13 15.70
N GLY A 46 11.35 2.55 14.47
CA GLY A 46 11.09 3.97 14.15
C GLY A 46 9.66 4.39 14.53
N VAL A 47 9.52 5.67 14.89
CA VAL A 47 8.22 6.32 15.09
C VAL A 47 7.96 7.32 13.96
N GLU A 48 6.69 7.62 13.70
CA GLU A 48 6.30 8.64 12.72
C GLU A 48 6.36 10.04 13.35
N ARG A 49 6.60 11.08 12.53
CA ARG A 49 6.46 12.48 12.97
C ARG A 49 5.01 12.74 13.37
N ASP A 50 4.79 13.58 14.38
CA ASP A 50 3.45 13.95 14.87
C ASP A 50 2.53 14.51 13.79
N THR A 51 3.09 15.24 12.83
CA THR A 51 2.45 15.85 11.67
C THR A 51 2.14 14.87 10.54
N ALA A 52 2.57 13.61 10.64
CA ALA A 52 2.50 12.62 9.57
C ALA A 52 3.01 13.19 8.23
N TYR A 53 2.13 13.40 7.25
CA TYR A 53 2.45 13.93 5.92
C TYR A 53 2.00 15.40 5.72
N ALA A 54 1.70 16.15 6.79
CA ALA A 54 1.25 17.53 6.66
C ALA A 54 2.26 18.41 5.91
N GLY A 55 1.80 19.13 4.89
CA GLY A 55 2.62 20.00 4.05
C GLY A 55 3.48 19.28 3.00
N GLU A 56 3.51 17.94 3.00
CA GLU A 56 4.24 17.18 1.98
C GLU A 56 3.44 17.09 0.68
N ILE A 57 4.09 17.41 -0.45
CA ILE A 57 3.50 17.29 -1.78
C ILE A 57 3.34 15.81 -2.13
N ASN A 58 2.13 15.44 -2.54
CA ASN A 58 1.76 14.07 -2.88
C ASN A 58 1.02 14.03 -4.23
N TYR A 59 1.01 12.85 -4.85
CA TYR A 59 0.26 12.58 -6.08
C TYR A 59 -0.21 11.12 -6.11
N PHE A 60 -1.31 10.85 -6.83
CA PHE A 60 -1.84 9.49 -6.99
C PHE A 60 -1.07 8.69 -8.05
N LYS A 61 -1.01 7.38 -7.87
CA LYS A 61 -0.53 6.40 -8.86
C LYS A 61 -1.58 5.31 -9.04
N GLN A 62 -1.73 4.81 -10.26
CA GLN A 62 -2.60 3.68 -10.59
C GLN A 62 -1.94 2.83 -11.66
N GLY A 63 -1.97 1.50 -11.50
CA GLY A 63 -1.35 0.55 -12.43
C GLY A 63 -1.09 -0.80 -11.78
N ALA A 64 -0.22 -1.59 -12.42
CA ALA A 64 0.21 -2.91 -11.95
C ALA A 64 1.62 -2.82 -11.32
N TYR A 65 1.72 -2.29 -10.09
CA TYR A 65 2.99 -2.30 -9.37
C TYR A 65 3.24 -3.69 -8.77
N ASN A 66 4.05 -4.50 -9.45
CA ASN A 66 4.35 -5.86 -9.03
C ASN A 66 5.29 -5.89 -7.81
N GLN A 67 4.82 -6.47 -6.69
CA GLN A 67 5.62 -6.62 -5.47
C GLN A 67 6.47 -7.89 -5.46
N ALA A 68 6.20 -8.85 -6.35
CA ALA A 68 6.97 -10.09 -6.48
C ALA A 68 8.32 -9.81 -7.16
N ASN A 69 9.41 -10.26 -6.54
CA ASN A 69 10.77 -10.05 -7.02
C ASN A 69 11.74 -11.11 -6.47
N ALA A 70 12.89 -11.27 -7.12
CA ALA A 70 13.91 -12.25 -6.75
C ALA A 70 14.49 -12.03 -5.34
N LYS A 71 14.53 -10.79 -4.84
CA LYS A 71 15.18 -10.46 -3.56
C LYS A 71 14.32 -10.86 -2.37
N SER A 72 13.10 -10.33 -2.28
CA SER A 72 12.26 -10.43 -1.07
C SER A 72 11.23 -11.54 -1.12
N THR A 73 10.62 -11.82 -2.28
CA THR A 73 9.64 -12.90 -2.42
C THR A 73 10.24 -14.17 -3.00
N LYS A 74 11.52 -14.13 -3.40
CA LYS A 74 12.25 -15.24 -4.04
C LYS A 74 11.55 -15.76 -5.29
N SER A 75 10.83 -14.87 -5.99
CA SER A 75 10.14 -15.20 -7.23
C SER A 75 11.15 -15.37 -8.36
N GLU A 76 10.92 -16.35 -9.24
CA GLU A 76 11.75 -16.57 -10.41
C GLU A 76 11.59 -15.41 -11.40
N THR A 77 12.70 -14.81 -11.81
CA THR A 77 12.72 -13.65 -12.72
C THR A 77 13.42 -13.97 -14.04
N TYR A 78 13.91 -15.20 -14.20
CA TYR A 78 14.62 -15.68 -15.38
C TYR A 78 15.75 -14.76 -15.80
N ASN A 79 16.52 -14.26 -14.82
CA ASN A 79 17.58 -13.26 -15.00
C ASN A 79 17.11 -11.99 -15.75
N GLY A 80 15.84 -11.62 -15.61
CA GLY A 80 15.24 -10.47 -16.27
C GLY A 80 14.71 -10.75 -17.69
N ASP A 81 14.69 -12.01 -18.15
CA ASP A 81 14.08 -12.39 -19.43
C ASP A 81 12.55 -12.24 -19.35
N ILE A 82 12.02 -11.17 -19.97
CA ILE A 82 10.59 -10.82 -19.91
C ILE A 82 9.73 -11.87 -20.63
N ALA A 83 10.19 -12.40 -21.77
CA ALA A 83 9.42 -13.37 -22.53
C ALA A 83 9.25 -14.68 -21.75
N LYS A 84 10.32 -15.14 -21.08
CA LYS A 84 10.23 -16.29 -20.17
C LYS A 84 9.36 -15.99 -18.95
N GLN A 85 9.49 -14.80 -18.36
CA GLN A 85 8.62 -14.41 -17.25
C GLN A 85 7.14 -14.49 -17.63
N TYR A 86 6.76 -14.03 -18.83
CA TYR A 86 5.39 -14.17 -19.32
C TYR A 86 4.99 -15.62 -19.59
N ALA A 87 5.84 -16.39 -20.27
CA ALA A 87 5.60 -17.80 -20.56
C ALA A 87 5.45 -18.67 -19.30
N ASN A 88 6.02 -18.22 -18.17
CA ASN A 88 6.08 -18.98 -16.94
C ASN A 88 5.28 -18.34 -15.77
N GLY A 89 4.46 -17.33 -16.03
CA GLY A 89 3.58 -16.73 -15.01
C GLY A 89 4.28 -15.80 -14.00
N SER A 90 5.53 -15.42 -14.22
CA SER A 90 6.28 -14.46 -13.40
C SER A 90 5.94 -13.00 -13.76
N TYR A 91 4.67 -12.65 -13.76
CA TYR A 91 4.22 -11.28 -14.04
C TYR A 91 2.98 -10.92 -13.22
N ALA A 92 2.62 -9.63 -13.24
CA ALA A 92 1.36 -9.13 -12.71
C ALA A 92 0.62 -8.40 -13.81
N GLU A 93 -0.69 -8.59 -13.88
CA GLU A 93 -1.56 -7.95 -14.86
C GLU A 93 -2.83 -7.45 -14.17
N VAL A 94 -3.22 -6.21 -14.47
CA VAL A 94 -4.37 -5.55 -13.82
C VAL A 94 -5.16 -4.80 -14.87
N TRP A 95 -6.46 -5.08 -14.94
CA TRP A 95 -7.36 -4.43 -15.89
C TRP A 95 -8.25 -3.42 -15.18
N PHE A 96 -8.31 -2.20 -15.70
CA PHE A 96 -9.16 -1.13 -15.18
C PHE A 96 -10.33 -0.90 -16.11
N LYS A 97 -11.56 -1.12 -15.62
CA LYS A 97 -12.78 -0.70 -16.31
C LYS A 97 -13.01 0.81 -16.22
N LYS A 98 -12.55 1.45 -15.14
CA LYS A 98 -12.68 2.89 -14.88
C LYS A 98 -11.51 3.39 -14.05
N ALA A 99 -11.06 4.60 -14.37
CA ALA A 99 -10.08 5.39 -13.62
C ALA A 99 -10.55 6.85 -13.61
N THR A 100 -10.50 7.52 -12.47
CA THR A 100 -10.94 8.93 -12.37
C THR A 100 -10.13 9.64 -11.30
N LEU A 101 -9.68 10.85 -11.62
CA LEU A 101 -9.13 11.82 -10.67
C LEU A 101 -10.11 12.98 -10.56
N GLY A 102 -10.25 13.51 -9.35
CA GLY A 102 -11.14 14.64 -9.07
C GLY A 102 -10.73 15.31 -7.78
N ALA A 103 -11.27 16.51 -7.53
CA ALA A 103 -11.09 17.20 -6.27
C ALA A 103 -11.65 16.37 -5.11
N SER A 104 -11.06 16.49 -3.92
CA SER A 104 -11.61 15.87 -2.72
C SER A 104 -12.94 16.50 -2.35
N THR A 105 -13.92 15.68 -1.97
CA THR A 105 -15.18 16.12 -1.38
C THR A 105 -15.25 15.70 0.09
N ALA A 106 -16.05 16.39 0.89
CA ALA A 106 -16.38 15.91 2.22
C ALA A 106 -17.12 14.56 2.12
N PRO A 107 -16.83 13.59 3.01
CA PRO A 107 -17.57 12.34 3.03
C PRO A 107 -19.02 12.60 3.46
N HIS A 108 -19.97 11.89 2.83
CA HIS A 108 -21.36 11.89 3.27
C HIS A 108 -21.49 11.07 4.56
N LYS A 109 -22.23 11.59 5.56
CA LYS A 109 -22.52 10.90 6.82
C LYS A 109 -23.39 9.68 6.62
#